data_AF-A0A847VCA3-F1
#
_entry.id   AF-A0A847VCA3-F1
#
_cell.length_a   1.000
_cell.length_b   1.000
_cell.length_c   1.000
_cell.angle_alpha   90.00
_cell.angle_beta   90.00
_cell.angle_gamma   90.00
#
_symmetry.space_group_name_H-M   'P 1'
#
loop_
_entity.id
_entity.type
_entity.pdbx_description
1 polymer ?
#
loop_
_entity_poly.entity_id
_entity_poly.type
_entity_poly.pdbx_seq_one_letter_code
_entity_poly.pdbx_strand_id
1 'polypeptide(L)'
;MQRLTRAGTLGGLALVLVFLAVAAAAYRTPAPDTITAGIRIAGLWALFSLGLAALTTLFAGKSIRLFGRPFLSVHHALGAQGIAAIAFHALLVGVRASTPSVSPGGALAGPWFAPAAGLVALLLVAIAVAAALLRSGFAAWRHVHLAIYAALLLGFVHAALL
;
A
#
# COMPACT_ATOMS: atom_id res chain seq x y z
N MET A 1 25.34 4.03 -11.09
CA MET A 1 24.35 3.65 -10.06
C MET A 1 25.05 3.56 -8.71
N GLN A 2 24.58 4.26 -7.68
CA GLN A 2 25.13 4.10 -6.32
C GLN A 2 24.73 2.73 -5.76
N ARG A 3 25.70 1.98 -5.22
CA ARG A 3 25.48 0.67 -4.60
C ARG A 3 24.84 0.86 -3.22
N LEU A 4 23.96 -0.06 -2.83
CA LEU A 4 23.40 -0.10 -1.48
C LEU A 4 24.53 -0.36 -0.47
N THR A 5 24.41 0.20 0.74
CA THR A 5 25.27 -0.18 1.87
C THR A 5 24.95 -1.60 2.33
N ARG A 6 25.87 -2.28 3.03
CA ARG A 6 25.59 -3.62 3.61
C ARG A 6 24.35 -3.60 4.51
N ALA A 7 24.24 -2.58 5.36
CA ALA A 7 23.08 -2.39 6.23
C ALA A 7 21.79 -2.18 5.43
N GLY A 8 21.83 -1.38 4.35
CA GLY A 8 20.69 -1.17 3.46
C GLY A 8 20.28 -2.44 2.72
N THR A 9 21.24 -3.27 2.29
CA THR A 9 20.97 -4.58 1.68
C THR A 9 20.34 -5.54 2.68
N LEU A 10 20.89 -5.67 3.88
CA LEU A 10 20.34 -6.54 4.93
C LEU A 10 18.94 -6.08 5.37
N GLY A 11 18.75 -4.77 5.56
CA GLY A 11 17.45 -4.20 5.90
C GLY A 11 16.42 -4.42 4.78
N GLY A 12 16.80 -4.20 3.52
CA GLY A 12 15.95 -4.50 2.37
C GLY A 12 15.58 -5.98 2.28
N LEU A 13 16.53 -6.89 2.49
CA LEU A 13 16.29 -8.33 2.51
C LEU A 13 15.35 -8.72 3.66
N ALA A 14 15.54 -8.17 4.86
CA ALA A 14 14.66 -8.40 5.99
C ALA A 14 13.22 -7.96 5.70
N LEU A 15 13.03 -6.78 5.08
CA LEU A 15 11.71 -6.30 4.68
C LEU A 15 11.04 -7.20 3.63
N VAL A 16 11.82 -7.67 2.65
CA VAL A 16 11.32 -8.64 1.65
C VAL A 16 10.91 -9.95 2.33
N LEU A 17 11.70 -10.47 3.26
CA LEU A 17 11.38 -11.70 3.99
C LEU A 17 10.13 -11.53 4.86
N VAL A 18 9.97 -10.40 5.55
CA VAL A 18 8.76 -10.07 6.31
C VAL A 18 7.55 -10.05 5.39
N PHE A 19 7.65 -9.38 4.24
CA PHE A 19 6.57 -9.35 3.26
C PHE A 19 6.22 -10.77 2.78
N LEU A 20 7.21 -11.58 2.38
CA LEU A 20 6.99 -12.94 1.91
C LEU A 20 6.36 -13.83 2.98
N ALA A 21 6.76 -13.67 4.24
CA ALA A 21 6.17 -14.39 5.36
C ALA A 21 4.69 -14.01 5.56
N VAL A 22 4.37 -12.72 5.53
CA VAL A 22 2.99 -12.22 5.64
C VAL A 22 2.15 -12.66 4.44
N ALA A 23 2.68 -12.59 3.22
CA ALA A 23 1.99 -13.04 2.02
C ALA A 23 1.74 -14.55 2.02
N ALA A 24 2.72 -15.35 2.48
CA ALA A 24 2.57 -16.79 2.64
C ALA A 24 1.53 -17.13 3.71
N ALA A 25 1.51 -16.40 4.83
CA ALA A 25 0.48 -16.56 5.85
C ALA A 25 -0.92 -16.21 5.28
N ALA A 26 -1.04 -15.08 4.57
CA ALA A 26 -2.29 -14.65 3.95
C ALA A 26 -2.78 -15.65 2.88
N TYR A 27 -1.88 -16.29 2.14
CA TYR A 27 -2.20 -17.33 1.17
C TYR A 27 -2.66 -18.63 1.83
N ARG A 28 -2.14 -18.95 3.02
CA ARG A 28 -2.56 -20.14 3.80
C ARG A 28 -3.89 -19.94 4.53
N THR A 29 -4.30 -18.70 4.77
CA THR A 29 -5.63 -18.40 5.30
C THR A 29 -6.69 -18.82 4.29
N PRO A 30 -7.67 -19.67 4.67
CA PRO A 30 -8.71 -20.11 3.76
C PRO A 30 -9.34 -18.94 3.00
N ALA A 31 -9.36 -19.06 1.68
CA ALA A 31 -9.98 -18.11 0.78
C ALA A 31 -10.94 -18.89 -0.14
N PRO A 32 -12.14 -18.36 -0.43
CA PRO A 32 -13.11 -19.05 -1.29
C PRO A 32 -12.59 -19.36 -2.70
N ASP A 33 -11.67 -18.53 -3.19
CA ASP A 33 -11.11 -18.63 -4.54
C ASP A 33 -9.76 -17.89 -4.62
N THR A 34 -9.04 -18.10 -5.72
CA THR A 34 -7.72 -17.48 -6.00
C THR A 34 -7.80 -15.96 -6.14
N ILE A 35 -8.93 -15.41 -6.59
CA ILE A 35 -9.13 -13.96 -6.71
C ILE A 35 -9.16 -13.33 -5.31
N THR A 36 -9.85 -13.96 -4.34
CA THR A 36 -9.89 -13.50 -2.94
C THR A 36 -8.50 -13.48 -2.32
N ALA A 37 -7.71 -14.54 -2.54
CA ALA A 37 -6.33 -14.61 -2.07
C ALA A 37 -5.49 -13.47 -2.70
N GLY A 38 -5.66 -13.22 -3.99
CA GLY A 38 -5.04 -12.10 -4.70
C GLY A 38 -5.41 -10.73 -4.13
N ILE A 39 -6.69 -10.49 -3.83
CA ILE A 39 -7.18 -9.25 -3.20
C ILE A 39 -6.46 -9.01 -1.87
N ARG A 40 -6.39 -10.03 -1.01
CA ARG A 40 -5.72 -9.96 0.30
C ARG A 40 -4.23 -9.66 0.17
N ILE A 41 -3.51 -10.40 -0.67
CA ILE A 41 -2.07 -10.22 -0.86
C ILE A 41 -1.76 -8.83 -1.43
N ALA A 42 -2.53 -8.37 -2.43
CA ALA A 42 -2.34 -7.05 -3.03
C ALA A 42 -2.61 -5.92 -2.02
N GLY A 43 -3.67 -6.04 -1.21
CA GLY A 43 -3.98 -5.07 -0.15
C GLY A 43 -2.89 -5.00 0.92
N LEU A 44 -2.37 -6.14 1.36
CA LEU A 44 -1.26 -6.21 2.31
C LEU A 44 0.03 -5.63 1.72
N TRP A 45 0.36 -5.93 0.46
CA TRP A 45 1.51 -5.36 -0.24
C TRP A 45 1.41 -3.84 -0.32
N ALA A 46 0.22 -3.33 -0.65
CA ALA A 46 -0.04 -1.90 -0.72
C ALA A 46 0.18 -1.22 0.64
N LEU A 47 -0.45 -1.72 1.70
CA LEU A 47 -0.33 -1.15 3.05
C LEU A 47 1.12 -1.20 3.54
N PHE A 48 1.82 -2.32 3.33
CA PHE A 48 3.22 -2.47 3.69
C PHE A 48 4.12 -1.48 2.95
N SER A 49 4.00 -1.40 1.63
CA SER A 49 4.86 -0.56 0.79
C SER A 49 4.62 0.93 1.02
N LEU A 50 3.35 1.37 1.06
CA LEU A 50 2.99 2.77 1.34
C LEU A 50 3.34 3.14 2.79
N GLY A 51 3.14 2.24 3.75
CA GLY A 51 3.54 2.43 5.15
C GLY A 51 5.05 2.61 5.29
N LEU A 52 5.85 1.76 4.65
CA LEU A 52 7.30 1.92 4.60
C LEU A 52 7.71 3.22 3.92
N ALA A 53 7.07 3.57 2.79
CA ALA A 53 7.33 4.85 2.12
C ALA A 53 7.09 6.03 3.08
N ALA A 54 5.99 6.02 3.85
CA ALA A 54 5.73 7.04 4.87
C ALA A 54 6.80 7.02 5.98
N LEU A 55 7.17 5.85 6.51
CA LEU A 55 8.19 5.73 7.56
C LEU A 55 9.58 6.22 7.13
N THR A 56 9.93 6.12 5.84
CA THR A 56 11.23 6.64 5.36
C THR A 56 11.39 8.15 5.58
N THR A 57 10.28 8.90 5.74
CA THR A 57 10.33 10.35 6.02
C THR A 57 11.02 10.66 7.34
N LEU A 58 10.88 9.80 8.35
CA LEU A 58 11.53 9.91 9.67
C LEU A 58 13.05 9.82 9.57
N PHE A 59 13.56 9.24 8.48
CA PHE A 59 14.98 9.01 8.25
C PHE A 59 15.51 9.74 7.01
N ALA A 60 14.78 10.73 6.48
CA ALA A 60 15.13 11.39 5.23
C ALA A 60 16.57 11.91 5.20
N GLY A 61 17.01 12.61 6.26
CA GLY A 61 18.39 13.12 6.39
C GLY A 61 19.46 12.03 6.58
N LYS A 62 19.06 10.81 6.93
CA LYS A 62 19.97 9.66 7.15
C LYS A 62 19.91 8.64 6.00
N SER A 63 19.09 8.87 4.97
CA SER A 63 18.82 7.89 3.91
C SER A 63 20.08 7.45 3.15
N ILE A 64 20.99 8.39 2.82
CA ILE A 64 22.23 8.04 2.13
C ILE A 64 23.11 7.14 3.00
N ARG A 65 23.18 7.40 4.31
CA ARG A 65 23.96 6.57 5.25
C ARG A 65 23.35 5.18 5.44
N LEU A 66 22.01 5.11 5.55
CA LEU A 66 21.30 3.86 5.84
C LEU A 66 21.15 2.98 4.60
N PHE A 67 20.84 3.56 3.45
CA PHE A 67 20.49 2.83 2.23
C PHE A 67 21.50 3.02 1.09
N GLY A 68 22.45 3.93 1.20
CA GLY A 68 23.35 4.27 0.08
C GLY A 68 22.65 5.01 -1.05
N ARG A 69 21.43 5.52 -0.81
CA ARG A 69 20.60 6.20 -1.82
C ARG A 69 19.91 7.44 -1.25
N PRO A 70 19.65 8.46 -2.10
CA PRO A 70 18.86 9.63 -1.69
C PRO A 70 17.46 9.23 -1.22
N PHE A 71 16.95 9.96 -0.23
CA PHE A 71 15.61 9.73 0.35
C PHE A 71 14.52 9.61 -0.72
N LEU A 72 14.45 10.56 -1.66
CA LEU A 72 13.42 10.54 -2.72
C LEU A 72 13.47 9.28 -3.58
N SER A 73 14.66 8.71 -3.81
CA SER A 73 14.79 7.47 -4.59
C SER A 73 14.19 6.28 -3.85
N VAL A 74 14.47 6.15 -2.55
CA VAL A 74 13.91 5.06 -1.73
C VAL A 74 12.40 5.25 -1.52
N HIS A 75 11.99 6.47 -1.17
CA HIS A 75 10.60 6.83 -0.93
C HIS A 75 9.73 6.62 -2.17
N HIS A 76 10.13 7.11 -3.35
CA HIS A 76 9.35 6.91 -4.57
C HIS A 76 9.36 5.45 -5.04
N ALA A 77 10.44 4.69 -4.84
CA ALA A 77 10.45 3.27 -5.20
C ALA A 77 9.45 2.46 -4.37
N LEU A 78 9.36 2.72 -3.06
CA LEU A 78 8.36 2.11 -2.18
C LEU A 78 6.95 2.61 -2.49
N GLY A 79 6.80 3.93 -2.71
CA GLY A 79 5.54 4.55 -3.09
C GLY A 79 4.98 3.97 -4.38
N ALA A 80 5.80 3.82 -5.42
CA ALA A 80 5.40 3.24 -6.70
C ALA A 80 4.93 1.78 -6.56
N GLN A 81 5.64 0.96 -5.77
CA GLN A 81 5.21 -0.41 -5.46
C GLN A 81 3.87 -0.43 -4.74
N GLY A 82 3.68 0.44 -3.75
CA GLY A 82 2.43 0.57 -3.01
C GLY A 82 1.25 1.02 -3.87
N ILE A 83 1.47 2.01 -4.75
CA ILE A 83 0.48 2.53 -5.70
C ILE A 83 0.08 1.45 -6.71
N ALA A 84 1.05 0.71 -7.27
CA ALA A 84 0.77 -0.39 -8.18
C ALA A 84 -0.05 -1.49 -7.49
N ALA A 85 0.32 -1.85 -6.26
CA ALA A 85 -0.39 -2.88 -5.50
C ALA A 85 -1.81 -2.47 -5.10
N ILE A 86 -2.05 -1.22 -4.68
CA ILE A 86 -3.40 -0.77 -4.32
C ILE A 86 -4.31 -0.67 -5.56
N ALA A 87 -3.75 -0.27 -6.71
CA ALA A 87 -4.48 -0.27 -7.97
C ALA A 87 -4.85 -1.71 -8.39
N PHE A 88 -3.91 -2.65 -8.27
CA PHE A 88 -4.17 -4.06 -8.55
C PHE A 88 -5.19 -4.67 -7.59
N HIS A 89 -5.13 -4.34 -6.29
CA HIS A 89 -6.13 -4.72 -5.30
C HIS A 89 -7.53 -4.24 -5.71
N ALA A 90 -7.70 -2.95 -6.03
CA ALA A 90 -8.97 -2.39 -6.45
C ALA A 90 -9.50 -3.04 -7.74
N LEU A 91 -8.61 -3.35 -8.69
CA LEU A 91 -8.96 -4.06 -9.93
C LEU A 91 -9.49 -5.47 -9.63
N LEU A 92 -8.81 -6.25 -8.77
CA LEU A 92 -9.27 -7.60 -8.40
C LEU A 92 -10.62 -7.56 -7.65
N VAL A 93 -10.85 -6.55 -6.80
CA VAL A 93 -12.16 -6.31 -6.16
C VAL A 93 -13.23 -6.07 -7.22
N GLY A 94 -12.94 -5.24 -8.23
CA GLY A 94 -13.86 -4.98 -9.34
C GLY A 94 -14.17 -6.24 -10.16
N VAL A 95 -13.16 -7.04 -10.47
CA VAL A 95 -13.33 -8.33 -11.19
C VAL A 95 -14.17 -9.32 -10.37
N ARG A 96 -13.95 -9.41 -9.05
CA ARG A 96 -14.76 -10.26 -8.17
C ARG A 96 -16.22 -9.80 -8.18
N ALA A 97 -16.47 -8.50 -8.08
CA ALA A 97 -17.82 -7.93 -8.05
C ALA A 97 -18.59 -8.12 -9.37
N SER A 98 -17.89 -8.27 -10.50
CA SER A 98 -18.52 -8.45 -11.83
C SER A 98 -18.70 -9.92 -12.24
N THR A 99 -18.28 -10.90 -11.42
CA THR A 99 -18.35 -12.33 -11.75
C THR A 99 -19.64 -12.96 -11.21
N PRO A 100 -20.61 -13.38 -12.08
CA PRO A 100 -21.94 -13.85 -11.64
C PRO A 100 -21.95 -15.17 -10.86
N SER A 101 -20.90 -15.98 -10.98
CA SER A 101 -20.80 -17.31 -10.37
C SER A 101 -20.21 -17.31 -8.95
N VAL A 102 -19.72 -16.16 -8.46
CA VAL A 102 -19.35 -16.00 -7.06
C VAL A 102 -20.62 -15.59 -6.33
N SER A 103 -21.46 -16.55 -5.94
CA SER A 103 -22.56 -16.25 -5.01
C SER A 103 -22.00 -15.44 -3.85
N PRO A 104 -22.68 -14.37 -3.38
CA PRO A 104 -22.30 -13.65 -2.17
C PRO A 104 -22.59 -14.53 -0.94
N GLY A 105 -21.89 -15.65 -0.85
CA GLY A 105 -21.88 -16.54 0.31
C GLY A 105 -21.04 -15.91 1.39
N GLY A 106 -21.61 -14.92 2.08
CA GLY A 106 -21.05 -14.33 3.30
C GLY A 106 -20.87 -12.82 3.22
N ALA A 107 -21.56 -12.13 4.14
CA ALA A 107 -21.34 -10.75 4.57
C ALA A 107 -21.83 -9.61 3.66
N LEU A 108 -23.15 -9.55 3.44
CA LEU A 108 -23.86 -8.26 3.36
C LEU A 108 -24.46 -7.83 4.72
N ALA A 109 -24.03 -8.45 5.83
CA ALA A 109 -24.48 -8.14 7.18
C ALA A 109 -23.30 -7.73 8.08
N GLY A 110 -22.97 -6.43 8.07
CA GLY A 110 -21.92 -5.77 8.87
C GLY A 110 -21.62 -4.35 8.32
N PRO A 111 -21.25 -3.36 9.15
CA PRO A 111 -21.49 -1.95 8.86
C PRO A 111 -20.78 -1.49 7.58
N TRP A 112 -21.50 -0.77 6.72
CA TRP A 112 -21.10 -0.11 5.47
C TRP A 112 -19.75 0.66 5.51
N PHE A 113 -19.21 0.83 6.70
CA PHE A 113 -17.96 1.51 6.99
C PHE A 113 -16.74 0.86 6.34
N ALA A 114 -16.61 -0.48 6.31
CA ALA A 114 -15.40 -1.10 5.78
C ALA A 114 -15.24 -0.90 4.25
N PRO A 115 -16.26 -1.16 3.40
CA PRO A 115 -16.17 -0.84 1.96
C PRO A 115 -15.99 0.66 1.69
N ALA A 116 -16.70 1.51 2.46
CA ALA A 116 -16.57 2.97 2.33
C ALA A 116 -15.16 3.47 2.70
N ALA A 117 -14.57 2.95 3.78
CA ALA A 117 -13.22 3.29 4.21
C ALA A 117 -12.17 2.90 3.15
N GLY A 118 -12.34 1.74 2.50
CA GLY A 118 -11.45 1.30 1.41
C GLY A 118 -11.49 2.25 0.21
N LEU A 119 -12.68 2.65 -0.23
CA LEU A 119 -12.84 3.62 -1.32
C LEU A 119 -12.28 5.00 -0.95
N VAL A 120 -12.60 5.51 0.24
CA VAL A 120 -12.08 6.81 0.70
C VAL A 120 -10.55 6.77 0.81
N ALA A 121 -9.97 5.69 1.33
CA ALA A 121 -8.52 5.52 1.37
C ALA A 121 -7.91 5.56 -0.04
N LEU A 122 -8.49 4.85 -1.01
CA LEU A 122 -8.01 4.86 -2.40
C LEU A 122 -8.06 6.26 -3.02
N LEU A 123 -9.14 7.00 -2.80
CA LEU A 123 -9.27 8.38 -3.28
C LEU A 123 -8.24 9.31 -2.64
N LEU A 124 -7.98 9.17 -1.33
CA LEU A 124 -6.95 9.96 -0.64
C LEU A 124 -5.54 9.62 -1.14
N VAL A 125 -5.23 8.35 -1.45
CA VAL A 125 -3.98 7.98 -2.13
C VAL A 125 -3.88 8.71 -3.48
N ALA A 126 -4.94 8.65 -4.30
CA ALA A 126 -4.94 9.29 -5.62
C ALA A 126 -4.73 10.81 -5.52
N ILE A 127 -5.42 11.47 -4.60
CA ILE A 127 -5.28 12.92 -4.34
C ILE A 127 -3.85 13.25 -3.87
N ALA A 128 -3.30 12.50 -2.91
CA ALA A 128 -1.96 12.71 -2.39
C ALA A 128 -0.89 12.54 -3.48
N VAL A 129 -1.04 11.54 -4.34
CA VAL A 129 -0.12 11.29 -5.47
C VAL A 129 -0.25 12.37 -6.54
N ALA A 130 -1.47 12.74 -6.91
CA ALA A 130 -1.72 13.81 -7.89
C ALA A 130 -1.08 15.13 -7.44
N ALA A 131 -1.23 15.50 -6.17
CA ALA A 131 -0.58 16.68 -5.61
C ALA A 131 0.94 16.63 -5.76
N ALA A 132 1.58 15.49 -5.46
CA ALA A 132 3.02 15.32 -5.58
C ALA A 132 3.52 15.36 -7.05
N LEU A 133 2.70 14.89 -8.00
CA LEU A 133 3.01 14.98 -9.43
C LEU A 133 2.89 16.43 -9.95
N LEU A 134 1.90 17.19 -9.45
CA LEU A 134 1.65 18.58 -9.82
C LEU A 134 2.50 19.60 -9.04
N ARG A 135 3.52 19.14 -8.30
CA ARG A 135 4.32 19.95 -7.37
C ARG A 135 5.00 21.18 -7.97
N SER A 136 5.23 21.21 -9.29
CA SER A 136 5.84 22.34 -9.98
C SER A 136 4.90 23.55 -10.11
N GLY A 137 3.58 23.32 -10.15
CA GLY A 137 2.57 24.37 -10.29
C GLY A 137 1.65 24.52 -9.08
N PHE A 138 1.79 23.68 -8.05
CA PHE A 138 0.90 23.65 -6.90
C PHE A 138 1.64 23.89 -5.58
N ALA A 139 1.63 25.12 -5.08
CA ALA A 139 2.39 25.51 -3.88
C ALA A 139 2.00 24.70 -2.62
N ALA A 140 0.73 24.31 -2.48
CA ALA A 140 0.24 23.57 -1.33
C ALA A 140 0.41 22.04 -1.45
N TRP A 141 1.16 21.54 -2.45
CA TRP A 141 1.29 20.10 -2.72
C TRP A 141 1.72 19.29 -1.50
N ARG A 142 2.60 19.83 -0.65
CA ARG A 142 3.06 19.16 0.56
C ARG A 142 1.92 18.88 1.53
N HIS A 143 1.06 19.86 1.76
CA HIS A 143 -0.08 19.75 2.68
C HIS A 143 -1.09 18.72 2.16
N VAL A 144 -1.38 18.75 0.85
CA VAL A 144 -2.27 17.75 0.24
C VAL A 144 -1.64 16.37 0.23
N HIS A 145 -0.32 16.27 0.03
CA HIS A 145 0.38 14.99 0.07
C HIS A 145 0.32 14.33 1.46
N LEU A 146 0.17 15.11 2.56
CA LEU A 146 -0.07 14.56 3.89
C LEU A 146 -1.38 13.76 4.00
N ALA A 147 -2.31 13.90 3.05
CA ALA A 147 -3.51 13.05 2.97
C ALA A 147 -3.17 11.55 2.91
N ILE A 148 -1.94 11.19 2.51
CA ILE A 148 -1.46 9.80 2.56
C ILE A 148 -1.50 9.20 3.97
N TYR A 149 -1.33 9.99 5.04
CA TYR A 149 -1.42 9.49 6.42
C TYR A 149 -2.85 9.09 6.79
N ALA A 150 -3.83 9.92 6.39
CA ALA A 150 -5.24 9.58 6.55
C ALA A 150 -5.62 8.35 5.70
N ALA A 151 -5.10 8.26 4.48
CA ALA A 151 -5.29 7.10 3.61
C ALA A 151 -4.73 5.81 4.23
N LEU A 152 -3.53 5.87 4.83
CA LEU A 152 -2.91 4.73 5.51
C LEU A 152 -3.71 4.30 6.75
N LEU A 153 -4.20 5.26 7.55
CA LEU A 153 -5.04 4.95 8.70
C LEU A 153 -6.34 4.27 8.27
N LEU A 154 -7.03 4.82 7.27
CA LEU A 154 -8.25 4.23 6.74
C LEU A 154 -8.00 2.87 6.09
N GLY A 155 -6.89 2.70 5.38
CA GLY A 155 -6.47 1.42 4.81
C GLY A 155 -6.21 0.36 5.89
N PHE A 156 -5.59 0.75 7.01
CA PHE A 156 -5.39 -0.13 8.16
C PHE A 156 -6.73 -0.52 8.81
N VAL A 157 -7.62 0.45 9.06
CA VAL A 157 -8.94 0.17 9.64
C VAL A 157 -9.78 -0.70 8.70
N HIS A 158 -9.76 -0.42 7.40
CA HIS A 158 -10.39 -1.25 6.36
C HIS A 158 -9.88 -2.69 6.42
N ALA A 159 -8.56 -2.89 6.49
CA ALA A 159 -7.96 -4.22 6.58
C ALA A 159 -8.23 -4.93 7.91
N ALA A 160 -8.40 -4.21 9.02
CA ALA A 160 -8.67 -4.79 10.34
C ALA A 160 -10.13 -5.24 10.52
N LEU A 161 -11.05 -4.71 9.70
CA LEU A 161 -12.49 -5.01 9.77
C LEU A 161 -12.94 -6.11 8.79
N LEU A 162 -12.01 -6.69 8.00
CA LEU A 162 -12.28 -7.66 6.93
C LEU A 162 -11.41 -8.92 7.07
#